data_AF-A0A239AZX8-F1
#
_entry.id   AF-A0A239AZX8-F1
#
_cell.length_a   1.000
_cell.length_b   1.000
_cell.length_c   1.000
_cell.angle_alpha   90.00
_cell.angle_beta   90.00
_cell.angle_gamma   90.00
#
_symmetry.space_group_name_H-M   'P 1'
#
loop_
_entity.id
_entity.type
_entity.pdbx_description
1 polymer ?
#
loop_
_entity_poly.entity_id
_entity_poly.type
_entity_poly.pdbx_seq_one_letter_code
_entity_poly.pdbx_strand_id
1 'polypeptide(L)'
;MVRAPTVRAVVAVRPTPQPYRDGVVTLSSEPGRTAARDGGPDRFRVLDGLRFVAALSVVVFHFTARAHEDWGTSVDRVFPTLSQYAAYGTLGVEFFFVISGFVILMTAWDRSLADYTASRIGRLFPAYWAGVALSTLLLVVLWPEGRPVELGEALVNATMLQEAWGVHRLEGVYWTLWIELRFYLLVGVLMLVGLTRARIVAFCVLWPVVGAMAARADSALLEAVLLPTHAPLFAGGMMLYFVLREGHSLVAWLVVGMNAVFAAHAADRAAVGRIDEITAVEHSSPVVWLVTLGCFAVVAAATLTRLREVRWRWLTVLGALTYPLYLVHEFWGRYVIHLLTPALPEYAVLGIALAATVALAWGVHRLVERPFAGRLRRTILRELQDLQRTTAPVGTAPVGSPAAGRAVRPPHGLGTPGCHGTRTASPAGVGRDPRASTLARS
;
A
#
# COMPACT_ATOMS: atom_id res chain seq x y z
N MET A 1 68.61 27.93 10.56
CA MET A 1 68.79 26.46 10.51
C MET A 1 68.22 25.84 11.77
N VAL A 2 66.98 25.34 11.71
CA VAL A 2 66.28 24.72 12.84
C VAL A 2 66.10 23.24 12.52
N ARG A 3 66.51 22.39 13.47
CA ARG A 3 66.61 20.93 13.36
C ARG A 3 65.23 20.26 13.26
N ALA A 4 65.12 19.29 12.34
CA ALA A 4 64.05 18.29 12.31
C ALA A 4 64.41 17.09 13.21
N PRO A 5 63.44 16.47 13.91
CA PRO A 5 63.61 15.16 14.52
C PRO A 5 62.94 14.04 13.71
N THR A 6 63.66 12.92 13.71
CA THR A 6 63.43 11.62 13.09
C THR A 6 62.27 10.85 13.74
N VAL A 7 61.41 10.24 12.92
CA VAL A 7 60.36 9.30 13.35
C VAL A 7 60.92 7.87 13.40
N ARG A 8 60.81 7.19 14.55
CA ARG A 8 61.10 5.75 14.70
C ARG A 8 59.81 4.94 14.60
N ALA A 9 59.84 3.90 13.78
CA ALA A 9 58.77 2.91 13.63
C ALA A 9 58.72 1.96 14.83
N VAL A 10 57.51 1.61 15.27
CA VAL A 10 57.25 0.52 16.24
C VAL A 10 56.32 -0.49 15.57
N VAL A 11 56.82 -1.72 15.47
CA VAL A 11 56.14 -2.90 14.94
C VAL A 11 55.20 -3.46 16.02
N ALA A 12 53.91 -3.62 15.70
CA ALA A 12 52.93 -4.24 16.59
C ALA A 12 52.77 -5.74 16.29
N VAL A 13 53.00 -6.55 17.30
CA VAL A 13 52.91 -8.03 17.32
C VAL A 13 51.44 -8.45 17.49
N ARG A 14 50.99 -9.46 16.71
CA ARG A 14 49.64 -10.05 16.81
C ARG A 14 49.56 -11.10 17.93
N PRO A 15 48.48 -11.17 18.73
CA PRO A 15 48.23 -12.30 19.64
C PRO A 15 47.47 -13.46 18.96
N THR A 16 47.78 -14.68 19.42
CA THR A 16 47.24 -16.00 19.03
C THR A 16 45.83 -16.29 19.56
N PRO A 17 45.05 -17.24 18.97
CA PRO A 17 43.68 -17.54 19.38
C PRO A 17 43.59 -18.60 20.49
N GLN A 18 42.66 -18.41 21.45
CA GLN A 18 42.26 -19.40 22.47
C GLN A 18 41.04 -20.24 22.02
N PRO A 19 40.89 -21.50 22.48
CA PRO A 19 39.85 -22.42 22.03
C PRO A 19 38.52 -22.30 22.81
N TYR A 20 37.42 -22.56 22.09
CA TYR A 20 36.01 -22.53 22.50
C TYR A 20 35.66 -23.62 23.53
N ARG A 21 34.91 -23.27 24.59
CA ARG A 21 34.31 -24.21 25.56
C ARG A 21 32.78 -24.11 25.50
N ASP A 22 32.14 -25.26 25.33
CA ASP A 22 30.70 -25.46 25.36
C ASP A 22 30.10 -25.23 26.76
N GLY A 23 29.04 -24.43 26.82
CA GLY A 23 28.24 -24.19 28.02
C GLY A 23 26.76 -24.30 27.71
N VAL A 24 26.16 -25.42 28.12
CA VAL A 24 24.72 -25.69 28.09
C VAL A 24 24.03 -24.77 29.10
N VAL A 25 23.07 -23.97 28.66
CA VAL A 25 22.15 -23.20 29.53
C VAL A 25 20.74 -23.77 29.38
N THR A 26 20.24 -24.30 30.48
CA THR A 26 18.87 -24.78 30.71
C THR A 26 17.87 -23.62 30.67
N LEU A 27 16.84 -23.73 29.82
CA LEU A 27 15.72 -22.78 29.78
C LEU A 27 14.61 -23.22 30.72
N SER A 28 14.43 -22.48 31.80
CA SER A 28 13.27 -22.55 32.69
C SER A 28 12.06 -21.90 32.00
N SER A 29 10.97 -22.65 31.86
CA SER A 29 9.70 -22.22 31.27
C SER A 29 8.76 -21.60 32.31
N GLU A 30 8.50 -20.29 32.21
CA GLU A 30 7.28 -19.67 32.73
C GLU A 30 6.65 -18.79 31.63
N PRO A 31 5.34 -18.92 31.33
CA PRO A 31 4.68 -18.14 30.30
C PRO A 31 4.27 -16.76 30.85
N GLY A 32 5.22 -15.82 30.80
CA GLY A 32 4.95 -14.39 30.94
C GLY A 32 4.05 -13.93 29.78
N ARG A 33 2.80 -13.62 30.11
CA ARG A 33 1.76 -13.05 29.25
C ARG A 33 2.29 -11.76 28.58
N THR A 34 2.87 -11.92 27.40
CA THR A 34 3.43 -10.82 26.62
C THR A 34 2.28 -10.04 26.01
N ALA A 35 2.25 -8.75 26.32
CA ALA A 35 1.45 -7.75 25.65
C ALA A 35 1.51 -7.97 24.12
N ALA A 36 0.33 -8.03 23.50
CA ALA A 36 0.18 -8.12 22.06
C ALA A 36 1.03 -7.02 21.41
N ARG A 37 2.09 -7.43 20.72
CA ARG A 37 2.94 -6.53 19.93
C ARG A 37 2.09 -5.93 18.82
N ASP A 38 1.82 -4.63 18.90
CA ASP A 38 1.57 -3.77 17.74
C ASP A 38 2.83 -3.75 16.86
N GLY A 39 3.08 -4.86 16.16
CA GLY A 39 4.24 -5.09 15.30
C GLY A 39 3.79 -5.53 13.91
N GLY A 40 2.97 -4.72 13.25
CA GLY A 40 2.83 -4.80 11.80
C GLY A 40 4.07 -4.18 11.12
N PRO A 41 4.43 -4.59 9.90
CA PRO A 41 5.55 -4.00 9.15
C PRO A 41 5.45 -2.47 9.13
N ASP A 42 6.59 -1.78 9.26
CA ASP A 42 6.69 -0.32 9.41
C ASP A 42 5.74 0.42 8.48
N ARG A 43 4.59 0.85 9.03
CA ARG A 43 3.58 1.58 8.28
C ARG A 43 4.01 3.04 8.19
N PHE A 44 4.33 3.48 6.98
CA PHE A 44 4.69 4.86 6.67
C PHE A 44 3.48 5.80 6.80
N ARG A 45 3.21 6.28 8.02
CA ARG A 45 2.08 7.17 8.29
C ARG A 45 2.17 8.49 7.52
N VAL A 46 3.38 8.96 7.18
CA VAL A 46 3.54 10.15 6.33
C VAL A 46 2.98 9.92 4.94
N LEU A 47 3.17 8.73 4.34
CA LEU A 47 2.56 8.42 3.04
C LEU A 47 1.03 8.43 3.13
N ASP A 48 0.44 7.95 4.24
CA ASP A 48 -1.01 8.03 4.47
C ASP A 48 -1.51 9.49 4.47
N GLY A 49 -0.78 10.41 5.12
CA GLY A 49 -1.10 11.84 5.11
C GLY A 49 -0.95 12.49 3.73
N LEU A 50 0.15 12.19 3.03
CA LEU A 50 0.41 12.71 1.68
C LEU A 50 -0.64 12.24 0.67
N ARG A 51 -1.09 10.98 0.78
CA ARG A 51 -2.23 10.46 0.02
C ARG A 51 -3.48 11.28 0.24
N PHE A 52 -3.79 11.65 1.49
CA PHE A 52 -4.98 12.47 1.77
C PHE A 52 -4.86 13.88 1.18
N VAL A 53 -3.67 14.50 1.23
CA VAL A 53 -3.42 15.80 0.58
C VAL A 53 -3.63 15.70 -0.92
N ALA A 54 -3.11 14.65 -1.57
CA ALA A 54 -3.35 14.39 -2.99
C ALA A 54 -4.83 14.14 -3.31
N ALA A 55 -5.56 13.45 -2.44
CA ALA A 55 -7.01 13.27 -2.59
C ALA A 55 -7.71 14.62 -2.58
N LEU A 56 -7.41 15.46 -1.59
CA LEU A 56 -8.05 16.75 -1.40
C LEU A 56 -7.75 17.70 -2.56
N SER A 57 -6.53 17.70 -3.11
CA SER A 57 -6.20 18.49 -4.29
C SER A 57 -7.06 18.10 -5.50
N VAL A 58 -7.32 16.79 -5.67
CA VAL A 58 -8.21 16.27 -6.73
C VAL A 58 -9.67 16.64 -6.45
N VAL A 59 -10.13 16.64 -5.19
CA VAL A 59 -11.49 17.09 -4.86
C VAL A 59 -11.68 18.58 -5.18
N VAL A 60 -10.71 19.41 -4.78
CA VAL A 60 -10.73 20.85 -5.09
C VAL A 60 -10.70 21.08 -6.61
N PHE A 61 -9.87 20.34 -7.34
CA PHE A 61 -9.90 20.36 -8.81
C PHE A 61 -11.30 20.08 -9.38
N HIS A 62 -11.97 19.04 -8.91
CA HIS A 62 -13.30 18.67 -9.40
C HIS A 62 -14.38 19.70 -9.09
N PHE A 63 -14.27 20.43 -7.97
CA PHE A 63 -15.29 21.40 -7.56
C PHE A 63 -15.04 22.81 -8.09
N THR A 64 -13.78 23.17 -8.32
CA THR A 64 -13.41 24.57 -8.57
C THR A 64 -12.55 24.79 -9.81
N ALA A 65 -12.29 23.77 -10.63
CA ALA A 65 -11.55 23.96 -11.90
C ALA A 65 -12.12 23.15 -13.07
N ARG A 66 -12.49 21.88 -12.86
CA ARG A 66 -13.08 21.03 -13.89
C ARG A 66 -14.43 21.61 -14.34
N ALA A 67 -14.68 21.61 -15.65
CA ALA A 67 -15.91 22.16 -16.22
C ALA A 67 -17.15 21.36 -15.78
N HIS A 68 -18.09 22.08 -15.16
CA HIS A 68 -19.46 21.64 -14.86
C HIS A 68 -20.34 22.89 -14.62
N GLU A 69 -21.67 22.75 -14.68
CA GLU A 69 -22.60 23.88 -14.57
C GLU A 69 -23.35 23.93 -13.23
N ASP A 70 -22.99 23.07 -12.28
CA ASP A 70 -23.73 22.95 -11.01
C ASP A 70 -23.64 24.22 -10.14
N TRP A 71 -22.70 25.11 -10.43
CA TRP A 71 -22.62 26.44 -9.83
C TRP A 71 -23.57 27.47 -10.47
N GLY A 72 -24.48 27.05 -11.35
CA GLY A 72 -25.41 27.93 -12.08
C GLY A 72 -24.76 28.75 -13.21
N THR A 73 -23.44 28.69 -13.35
CA THR A 73 -22.62 29.29 -14.40
C THR A 73 -21.30 28.52 -14.51
N SER A 74 -20.41 28.92 -15.42
CA SER A 74 -19.13 28.26 -15.60
C SER A 74 -18.21 28.47 -14.38
N VAL A 75 -17.46 27.41 -14.02
CA VAL A 75 -16.61 27.35 -12.81
C VAL A 75 -15.56 28.45 -12.76
N ASP A 76 -14.98 28.82 -13.91
CA ASP A 76 -13.98 29.88 -14.05
C ASP A 76 -14.55 31.27 -13.74
N ARG A 77 -15.86 31.49 -13.97
CA ARG A 77 -16.52 32.75 -13.58
C ARG A 77 -16.77 32.83 -12.09
N VAL A 78 -17.07 31.70 -11.46
CA VAL A 78 -17.29 31.61 -10.01
C VAL A 78 -15.97 31.72 -9.25
N PHE A 79 -14.92 31.06 -9.76
CA PHE A 79 -13.61 30.98 -9.13
C PHE A 79 -12.48 31.43 -10.08
N PRO A 80 -12.42 32.72 -10.47
CA PRO A 80 -11.48 33.19 -11.50
C PRO A 80 -10.01 32.98 -11.12
N THR A 81 -9.68 33.13 -9.83
CA THR A 81 -8.32 32.93 -9.34
C THR A 81 -8.08 31.50 -8.88
N LEU A 82 -9.01 30.93 -8.10
CA LEU A 82 -8.82 29.60 -7.52
C LEU A 82 -8.76 28.50 -8.59
N SER A 83 -9.56 28.61 -9.66
CA SER A 83 -9.57 27.63 -10.76
C SER A 83 -8.20 27.48 -11.45
N GLN A 84 -7.45 28.58 -11.59
CA GLN A 84 -6.10 28.59 -12.21
C GLN A 84 -5.12 27.69 -11.46
N TYR A 85 -5.18 27.69 -10.12
CA TYR A 85 -4.32 26.83 -9.29
C TYR A 85 -4.92 25.44 -9.10
N ALA A 86 -6.23 25.37 -8.89
CA ALA A 86 -6.96 24.12 -8.68
C ALA A 86 -6.91 23.19 -9.90
N ALA A 87 -6.76 23.72 -11.12
CA ALA A 87 -6.55 22.95 -12.34
C ALA A 87 -5.42 21.92 -12.21
N TYR A 88 -4.29 22.31 -11.60
CA TYR A 88 -3.15 21.41 -11.37
C TYR A 88 -3.40 20.40 -10.24
N GLY A 89 -4.51 20.53 -9.50
CA GLY A 89 -4.93 19.56 -8.48
C GLY A 89 -5.15 18.15 -9.05
N THR A 90 -5.43 18.03 -10.36
CA THR A 90 -5.46 16.74 -11.07
C THR A 90 -4.13 15.98 -10.99
N LEU A 91 -3.00 16.68 -10.79
CA LEU A 91 -1.68 16.05 -10.64
C LEU A 91 -1.52 15.29 -9.31
N GLY A 92 -2.50 15.37 -8.42
CA GLY A 92 -2.60 14.48 -7.26
C GLY A 92 -2.68 13.00 -7.68
N VAL A 93 -3.17 12.70 -8.89
CA VAL A 93 -3.23 11.33 -9.43
C VAL A 93 -1.82 10.77 -9.69
N GLU A 94 -0.91 11.57 -10.24
CA GLU A 94 0.50 11.22 -10.43
C GLU A 94 1.13 10.85 -9.09
N PHE A 95 0.86 11.66 -8.07
CA PHE A 95 1.37 11.42 -6.73
C PHE A 95 0.84 10.11 -6.15
N PHE A 96 -0.45 9.80 -6.36
CA PHE A 96 -1.03 8.52 -5.96
C PHE A 96 -0.35 7.33 -6.64
N PHE A 97 -0.01 7.43 -7.92
CA PHE A 97 0.64 6.33 -8.64
C PHE A 97 2.09 6.11 -8.19
N VAL A 98 2.84 7.17 -7.89
CA VAL A 98 4.18 7.03 -7.28
C VAL A 98 4.08 6.35 -5.91
N ILE A 99 3.17 6.79 -5.03
CA ILE A 99 2.97 6.16 -3.72
C ILE A 99 2.50 4.70 -3.88
N SER A 100 1.64 4.43 -4.86
CA SER A 100 1.11 3.08 -5.09
C SER A 100 2.19 2.15 -5.60
N GLY A 101 3.08 2.59 -6.50
CA GLY A 101 4.26 1.82 -6.91
C GLY A 101 5.14 1.42 -5.71
N PHE A 102 5.41 2.38 -4.82
CA PHE A 102 6.18 2.15 -3.59
C PHE A 102 5.50 1.10 -2.69
N VAL A 103 4.24 1.33 -2.34
CA VAL A 103 3.50 0.50 -1.37
C VAL A 103 3.21 -0.90 -1.93
N ILE A 104 2.96 -1.02 -3.23
CA ILE A 104 2.65 -2.31 -3.85
C ILE A 104 3.89 -3.19 -3.87
N LEU A 105 5.06 -2.68 -4.26
CA LEU A 105 6.27 -3.49 -4.18
C LEU A 105 6.60 -3.84 -2.72
N MET A 106 6.45 -2.91 -1.78
CA MET A 106 6.62 -3.17 -0.34
C MET A 106 5.75 -4.30 0.19
N THR A 107 4.50 -4.40 -0.28
CA THR A 107 3.54 -5.39 0.20
C THR A 107 3.54 -6.69 -0.62
N ALA A 108 4.12 -6.67 -1.81
CA ALA A 108 4.30 -7.86 -2.64
C ALA A 108 5.61 -8.59 -2.32
N TRP A 109 6.68 -7.86 -1.96
CA TRP A 109 7.98 -8.44 -1.67
C TRP A 109 7.90 -9.38 -0.45
N ASP A 110 8.36 -10.62 -0.61
CA ASP A 110 8.28 -11.72 0.37
C ASP A 110 6.85 -12.15 0.76
N ARG A 111 5.85 -11.88 -0.08
CA ARG A 111 4.47 -12.37 0.12
C ARG A 111 4.08 -13.39 -0.94
N SER A 112 3.18 -14.30 -0.55
CA SER A 112 2.56 -15.21 -1.49
C SER A 112 1.61 -14.45 -2.41
N LEU A 113 1.39 -14.96 -3.63
CA LEU A 113 0.40 -14.39 -4.54
C LEU A 113 -1.00 -14.40 -3.92
N ALA A 114 -1.37 -15.44 -3.18
CA ALA A 114 -2.65 -15.54 -2.49
C ALA A 114 -2.83 -14.44 -1.43
N ASP A 115 -1.81 -14.18 -0.61
CA ASP A 115 -1.82 -13.09 0.37
C ASP A 115 -1.95 -11.73 -0.30
N TYR A 116 -1.21 -11.51 -1.39
CA TYR A 116 -1.25 -10.28 -2.18
C TYR A 116 -2.66 -10.04 -2.73
N THR A 117 -3.20 -11.01 -3.47
CA THR A 117 -4.53 -10.92 -4.10
C THR A 117 -5.63 -10.69 -3.07
N ALA A 118 -5.67 -11.49 -1.99
CA ALA A 118 -6.65 -11.33 -0.93
C ALA A 118 -6.55 -9.96 -0.24
N SER A 119 -5.32 -9.45 -0.07
CA SER A 119 -5.07 -8.12 0.50
C SER A 119 -5.57 -6.99 -0.41
N ARG A 120 -5.43 -7.11 -1.74
CA ARG A 120 -5.92 -6.11 -2.69
C ARG A 120 -7.43 -6.12 -2.81
N ILE A 121 -8.04 -7.30 -2.92
CA ILE A 121 -9.50 -7.42 -3.04
C ILE A 121 -10.18 -6.93 -1.74
N GLY A 122 -9.68 -7.36 -0.58
CA GLY A 122 -10.22 -6.92 0.71
C GLY A 122 -10.08 -5.42 0.95
N ARG A 123 -9.10 -4.75 0.33
CA ARG A 123 -8.91 -3.30 0.41
C ARG A 123 -9.84 -2.53 -0.52
N LEU A 124 -9.98 -2.96 -1.77
CA LEU A 124 -10.72 -2.21 -2.80
C LEU A 124 -12.23 -2.44 -2.72
N PHE A 125 -12.66 -3.68 -2.85
CA PHE A 125 -14.05 -3.99 -3.20
C PHE A 125 -15.10 -3.54 -2.17
N PRO A 126 -14.91 -3.68 -0.85
CA PRO A 126 -15.96 -3.30 0.10
C PRO A 126 -16.36 -1.83 0.01
N ALA A 127 -15.38 -0.92 0.00
CA ALA A 127 -15.68 0.51 -0.14
C ALA A 127 -16.11 0.83 -1.58
N TYR A 128 -15.52 0.20 -2.60
CA TYR A 128 -15.93 0.37 -3.99
C TYR A 128 -17.41 0.07 -4.21
N TRP A 129 -17.90 -1.07 -3.73
CA TRP A 129 -19.32 -1.45 -3.82
C TRP A 129 -20.23 -0.46 -3.09
N ALA A 130 -19.79 0.06 -1.94
CA ALA A 130 -20.52 1.14 -1.28
C ALA A 130 -20.55 2.42 -2.12
N GLY A 131 -19.43 2.78 -2.78
CA GLY A 131 -19.36 3.88 -3.73
C GLY A 131 -20.37 3.70 -4.88
N VAL A 132 -20.29 2.56 -5.58
CA VAL A 132 -21.23 2.19 -6.65
C VAL A 132 -22.69 2.28 -6.19
N ALA A 133 -23.02 1.75 -5.02
CA ALA A 133 -24.37 1.80 -4.46
C ALA A 133 -24.82 3.24 -4.13
N LEU A 134 -23.93 4.05 -3.55
CA LEU A 134 -24.21 5.45 -3.23
C LEU A 134 -24.38 6.32 -4.48
N SER A 135 -23.53 6.15 -5.49
CA SER A 135 -23.64 6.85 -6.78
C SER A 135 -24.90 6.43 -7.53
N THR A 136 -25.25 5.14 -7.49
CA THR A 136 -26.51 4.63 -8.08
C THR A 136 -27.72 5.22 -7.35
N LEU A 137 -27.72 5.23 -6.01
CA LEU A 137 -28.79 5.83 -5.22
C LEU A 137 -28.97 7.32 -5.58
N LEU A 138 -27.87 8.06 -5.67
CA LEU A 138 -27.90 9.47 -6.04
C LEU A 138 -28.49 9.65 -7.44
N LEU A 139 -27.90 9.02 -8.45
CA LEU A 139 -28.22 9.29 -9.86
C LEU A 139 -29.49 8.61 -10.37
N VAL A 140 -30.06 7.64 -9.64
CA VAL A 140 -31.33 7.00 -10.03
C VAL A 140 -32.51 7.54 -9.22
N VAL A 141 -32.29 7.94 -7.96
CA VAL A 141 -33.39 8.28 -7.03
C VAL A 141 -33.38 9.74 -6.60
N LEU A 142 -32.24 10.27 -6.19
CA LEU A 142 -32.18 11.59 -5.53
C LEU A 142 -31.93 12.75 -6.50
N TRP A 143 -31.22 12.48 -7.59
CA TRP A 143 -30.80 13.47 -8.59
C TRP A 143 -30.71 12.86 -10.00
N PRO A 144 -31.82 12.32 -10.55
CA PRO A 144 -31.84 11.68 -11.87
C PRO A 144 -31.47 12.62 -13.03
N GLU A 145 -31.70 13.91 -12.87
CA GLU A 145 -31.31 14.96 -13.82
C GLU A 145 -29.79 15.23 -13.83
N GLY A 146 -29.05 14.82 -12.80
CA GLY A 146 -27.60 15.00 -12.72
C GLY A 146 -26.83 14.16 -13.75
N ARG A 147 -27.35 12.95 -14.04
CA ARG A 147 -26.95 12.09 -15.17
C ARG A 147 -27.90 10.90 -15.28
N PRO A 148 -28.37 10.54 -16.49
CA PRO A 148 -29.12 9.29 -16.66
C PRO A 148 -28.23 8.07 -16.40
N VAL A 149 -28.73 7.13 -15.59
CA VAL A 149 -28.04 5.87 -15.26
C VAL A 149 -29.00 4.70 -15.38
N GLU A 150 -28.59 3.67 -16.13
CA GLU A 150 -29.30 2.40 -16.18
C GLU A 150 -28.79 1.43 -15.10
N LEU A 151 -29.67 0.58 -14.56
CA LEU A 151 -29.27 -0.43 -13.57
C LEU A 151 -28.22 -1.41 -14.13
N GLY A 152 -28.27 -1.72 -15.43
CA GLY A 152 -27.26 -2.54 -16.09
C GLY A 152 -25.86 -1.91 -16.03
N GLU A 153 -25.76 -0.59 -16.21
CA GLU A 153 -24.51 0.16 -16.08
C GLU A 153 -23.95 0.04 -14.66
N ALA A 154 -24.80 0.16 -13.64
CA ALA A 154 -24.39 0.01 -12.24
C ALA A 154 -23.87 -1.39 -11.93
N LEU A 155 -24.48 -2.44 -12.49
CA LEU A 155 -24.03 -3.83 -12.32
C LEU A 155 -22.66 -4.08 -12.95
N VAL A 156 -22.39 -3.54 -14.14
CA VAL A 156 -21.06 -3.64 -14.76
C VAL A 156 -20.04 -2.83 -13.96
N ASN A 157 -20.40 -1.65 -13.48
CA ASN A 157 -19.53 -0.88 -12.59
C ASN A 157 -19.22 -1.67 -11.31
N ALA A 158 -20.15 -2.44 -10.74
CA ALA A 158 -19.89 -3.24 -9.54
C ALA A 158 -18.75 -4.28 -9.71
N THR A 159 -18.37 -4.64 -10.95
CA THR A 159 -17.24 -5.53 -11.24
C THR A 159 -15.91 -4.79 -11.43
N MET A 160 -15.91 -3.46 -11.48
CA MET A 160 -14.76 -2.62 -11.85
C MET A 160 -14.26 -2.86 -13.30
N LEU A 161 -15.08 -3.48 -14.17
CA LEU A 161 -14.72 -3.81 -15.56
C LEU A 161 -15.42 -2.92 -16.60
N GLN A 162 -16.09 -1.86 -16.17
CA GLN A 162 -16.87 -0.97 -17.05
C GLN A 162 -16.04 -0.42 -18.22
N GLU A 163 -14.78 -0.06 -18.00
CA GLU A 163 -13.92 0.42 -19.09
C GLU A 163 -13.54 -0.67 -20.09
N ALA A 164 -13.40 -1.92 -19.65
CA ALA A 164 -13.13 -3.03 -20.56
C ALA A 164 -14.31 -3.31 -21.50
N TRP A 165 -15.53 -3.01 -21.06
CA TRP A 165 -16.76 -3.20 -21.82
C TRP A 165 -17.29 -1.92 -22.47
N GLY A 166 -16.54 -0.81 -22.42
CA GLY A 166 -16.98 0.47 -22.97
C GLY A 166 -18.24 1.04 -22.29
N VAL A 167 -18.53 0.60 -21.07
CA VAL A 167 -19.66 1.06 -20.26
C VAL A 167 -19.25 2.31 -19.49
N HIS A 168 -20.15 3.28 -19.41
CA HIS A 168 -19.90 4.54 -18.70
C HIS A 168 -19.56 4.28 -17.23
N ARG A 169 -18.65 5.09 -16.71
CA ARG A 169 -18.27 5.05 -15.30
C ARG A 169 -19.34 5.75 -14.47
N LEU A 170 -19.75 5.14 -13.37
CA LEU A 170 -20.69 5.77 -12.45
C LEU A 170 -20.14 7.05 -11.83
N GLU A 171 -18.85 7.05 -11.50
CA GLU A 171 -18.09 8.23 -11.08
C GLU A 171 -16.97 8.44 -12.09
N GLY A 172 -16.75 9.69 -12.50
CA GLY A 172 -15.72 10.04 -13.46
C GLY A 172 -14.38 9.47 -13.04
N VAL A 173 -14.01 9.62 -11.77
CA VAL A 173 -12.73 9.17 -11.17
C VAL A 173 -12.45 7.66 -11.18
N TYR A 174 -13.40 6.79 -11.52
CA TYR A 174 -13.17 5.33 -11.53
C TYR A 174 -12.12 4.86 -12.54
N TRP A 175 -11.70 5.71 -13.49
CA TRP A 175 -10.60 5.38 -14.41
C TRP A 175 -9.27 5.12 -13.72
N THR A 176 -8.97 5.83 -12.62
CA THR A 176 -7.73 5.60 -11.90
C THR A 176 -7.73 4.26 -11.18
N LEU A 177 -8.89 3.79 -10.72
CA LEU A 177 -9.05 2.47 -10.12
C LEU A 177 -8.86 1.38 -11.17
N TRP A 178 -9.36 1.61 -12.39
CA TRP A 178 -9.12 0.71 -13.52
C TRP A 178 -7.63 0.60 -13.87
N ILE A 179 -6.89 1.73 -13.84
CA ILE A 179 -5.41 1.70 -13.98
C ILE A 179 -4.77 0.94 -12.83
N GLU A 180 -5.18 1.22 -11.57
CA GLU A 180 -4.60 0.60 -10.39
C GLU A 180 -4.83 -0.92 -10.37
N LEU A 181 -6.01 -1.39 -10.79
CA LEU A 181 -6.33 -2.81 -10.91
C LEU A 181 -5.42 -3.50 -11.94
N ARG A 182 -5.21 -2.88 -13.11
CA ARG A 182 -4.30 -3.41 -14.15
C ARG A 182 -2.85 -3.46 -13.66
N PHE A 183 -2.41 -2.44 -12.94
CA PHE A 183 -1.10 -2.44 -12.28
C PHE A 183 -0.98 -3.59 -11.27
N TYR A 184 -2.03 -3.86 -10.48
CA TYR A 184 -2.02 -4.97 -9.52
C TYR A 184 -1.91 -6.33 -10.21
N LEU A 185 -2.62 -6.51 -11.33
CA LEU A 185 -2.52 -7.72 -12.14
C LEU A 185 -1.10 -7.88 -12.69
N LEU A 186 -0.49 -6.81 -13.20
CA LEU A 186 0.88 -6.83 -13.72
C LEU A 186 1.91 -7.21 -12.64
N VAL A 187 1.77 -6.67 -11.43
CA VAL A 187 2.62 -7.07 -10.29
C VAL A 187 2.34 -8.51 -9.87
N GLY A 188 1.09 -8.96 -9.90
CA GLY A 188 0.74 -10.36 -9.67
C GLY A 188 1.42 -11.31 -10.66
N VAL A 189 1.47 -10.94 -11.94
CA VAL A 189 2.24 -11.67 -12.97
C VAL A 189 3.74 -11.64 -12.67
N LEU A 190 4.29 -10.49 -12.26
CA LEU A 190 5.69 -10.39 -11.87
C LEU A 190 6.02 -11.27 -10.65
N MET A 191 5.08 -11.42 -9.70
CA MET A 191 5.21 -12.33 -8.55
C MET A 191 5.25 -13.80 -8.97
N LEU A 192 4.49 -14.20 -10.00
CA LEU A 192 4.54 -15.57 -10.55
C LEU A 192 5.91 -15.90 -11.14
N VAL A 193 6.54 -14.92 -11.81
CA VAL A 193 7.91 -15.06 -12.33
C VAL A 193 8.91 -15.09 -11.17
N GLY A 194 8.70 -14.23 -10.16
CA GLY A 194 9.46 -14.13 -8.93
C GLY A 194 10.20 -12.80 -8.79
N LEU A 195 10.09 -12.18 -7.61
CA LEU A 195 10.62 -10.85 -7.28
C LEU A 195 12.11 -10.89 -6.86
N THR A 196 13.01 -11.02 -7.84
CA THR A 196 14.46 -10.86 -7.58
C THR A 196 14.90 -9.42 -7.85
N ARG A 197 16.02 -9.01 -7.24
CA ARG A 197 16.60 -7.66 -7.42
C ARG A 197 16.77 -7.29 -8.90
N ALA A 198 17.39 -8.19 -9.67
CA ALA A 198 17.63 -8.00 -11.10
C ALA A 198 16.34 -7.88 -11.90
N ARG A 199 15.32 -8.70 -11.60
CA ARG A 199 14.03 -8.67 -12.31
C ARG A 199 13.25 -7.42 -12.04
N ILE A 200 13.30 -6.88 -10.82
CA ILE A 200 12.61 -5.63 -10.47
C ILE A 200 13.26 -4.44 -11.15
N VAL A 201 14.59 -4.35 -11.12
CA VAL A 201 15.32 -3.31 -11.85
C VAL A 201 15.03 -3.42 -13.35
N ALA A 202 15.12 -4.61 -13.93
CA ALA A 202 14.81 -4.84 -15.33
C ALA A 202 13.37 -4.47 -15.67
N PHE A 203 12.40 -4.85 -14.84
CA PHE A 203 10.99 -4.48 -15.01
C PHE A 203 10.79 -2.96 -14.97
N CYS A 204 11.36 -2.27 -13.98
CA CYS A 204 11.24 -0.81 -13.84
C CYS A 204 12.00 -0.01 -14.92
N VAL A 205 12.91 -0.65 -15.67
CA VAL A 205 13.55 -0.08 -16.85
C VAL A 205 12.74 -0.38 -18.11
N LEU A 206 12.42 -1.65 -18.34
CA LEU A 206 11.82 -2.12 -19.58
C LEU A 206 10.35 -1.72 -19.69
N TRP A 207 9.57 -1.77 -18.62
CA TRP A 207 8.13 -1.53 -18.68
C TRP A 207 7.76 -0.13 -19.21
N PRO A 208 8.32 0.98 -18.69
CA PRO A 208 8.07 2.31 -19.25
C PRO A 208 8.60 2.48 -20.68
N VAL A 209 9.75 1.88 -21.00
CA VAL A 209 10.38 1.97 -22.34
C VAL A 209 9.55 1.23 -23.38
N VAL A 210 9.17 -0.01 -23.09
CA VAL A 210 8.30 -0.82 -23.96
C VAL A 210 6.91 -0.20 -24.07
N GLY A 211 6.38 0.36 -22.97
CA GLY A 211 5.15 1.14 -23.00
C GLY A 211 5.23 2.33 -23.96
N ALA A 212 6.28 3.15 -23.84
CA ALA A 212 6.48 4.32 -24.71
C ALA A 212 6.63 3.92 -26.18
N MET A 213 7.33 2.81 -26.48
CA MET A 213 7.41 2.28 -27.85
C MET A 213 6.05 1.79 -28.36
N ALA A 214 5.29 1.09 -27.51
CA ALA A 214 3.97 0.58 -27.86
C ALA A 214 2.94 1.69 -28.11
N ALA A 215 3.00 2.79 -27.37
CA ALA A 215 2.16 3.97 -27.60
C ALA A 215 2.39 4.59 -28.99
N ARG A 216 3.58 4.39 -29.59
CA ARG A 216 3.85 4.83 -30.97
C ARG A 216 3.35 3.84 -32.03
N ALA A 217 3.03 2.61 -31.63
CA ALA A 217 2.53 1.57 -32.51
C ALA A 217 0.99 1.57 -32.62
N ASP A 218 0.32 2.49 -31.92
CA ASP A 218 -1.14 2.70 -31.95
C ASP A 218 -1.97 1.42 -31.70
N SER A 219 -1.47 0.59 -30.78
CA SER A 219 -2.10 -0.70 -30.42
C SER A 219 -2.88 -0.57 -29.12
N ALA A 220 -4.21 -0.57 -29.22
CA ALA A 220 -5.10 -0.49 -28.07
C ALA A 220 -4.84 -1.59 -27.01
N LEU A 221 -4.48 -2.81 -27.45
CA LEU A 221 -4.15 -3.90 -26.53
C LEU A 221 -2.87 -3.60 -25.74
N LEU A 222 -1.82 -3.09 -26.40
CA LEU A 222 -0.58 -2.78 -25.72
C LEU A 222 -0.74 -1.59 -24.78
N GLU A 223 -1.53 -0.58 -25.15
CA GLU A 223 -1.85 0.53 -24.24
C GLU A 223 -2.63 0.06 -23.00
N ALA A 224 -3.61 -0.84 -23.21
CA ALA A 224 -4.40 -1.40 -22.14
C ALA A 224 -3.54 -2.18 -21.13
N VAL A 225 -2.56 -2.95 -21.60
CA VAL A 225 -1.70 -3.80 -20.78
C VAL A 225 -0.51 -3.05 -20.18
N LEU A 226 0.18 -2.23 -20.99
CA LEU A 226 1.44 -1.59 -20.60
C LEU A 226 1.26 -0.24 -19.92
N LEU A 227 0.06 0.36 -19.96
CA LEU A 227 -0.23 1.61 -19.25
C LEU A 227 0.83 2.70 -19.52
N PRO A 228 1.19 3.00 -20.78
CA PRO A 228 2.41 3.75 -21.11
C PRO A 228 2.52 5.10 -20.40
N THR A 229 1.41 5.83 -20.26
CA THR A 229 1.34 7.10 -19.53
C THR A 229 1.65 6.97 -18.03
N HIS A 230 1.31 5.84 -17.42
CA HIS A 230 1.33 5.65 -15.96
C HIS A 230 2.45 4.72 -15.48
N ALA A 231 2.95 3.85 -16.35
CA ALA A 231 4.07 2.94 -16.10
C ALA A 231 5.26 3.61 -15.41
N PRO A 232 5.77 4.78 -15.86
CA PRO A 232 6.92 5.41 -15.21
C PRO A 232 6.64 5.89 -13.78
N LEU A 233 5.40 6.27 -13.47
CA LEU A 233 5.00 6.68 -12.10
C LEU A 233 5.07 5.49 -11.15
N PHE A 234 4.45 4.36 -11.53
CA PHE A 234 4.48 3.14 -10.73
C PHE A 234 5.90 2.57 -10.61
N ALA A 235 6.62 2.43 -11.72
CA ALA A 235 7.97 1.89 -11.74
C ALA A 235 8.97 2.73 -10.93
N GLY A 236 8.89 4.06 -11.02
CA GLY A 236 9.74 4.92 -10.20
C GLY A 236 9.37 4.84 -8.71
N GLY A 237 8.08 4.74 -8.36
CA GLY A 237 7.64 4.45 -6.99
C GLY A 237 8.18 3.13 -6.45
N MET A 238 8.11 2.06 -7.26
CA MET A 238 8.71 0.76 -6.95
C MET A 238 10.22 0.90 -6.70
N MET A 239 10.93 1.67 -7.52
CA MET A 239 12.37 1.89 -7.33
C MET A 239 12.71 2.71 -6.09
N LEU A 240 11.86 3.62 -5.65
CA LEU A 240 12.04 4.30 -4.35
C LEU A 240 11.96 3.31 -3.18
N TYR A 241 11.05 2.33 -3.23
CA TYR A 241 11.01 1.25 -2.24
C TYR A 241 12.24 0.34 -2.36
N PHE A 242 12.69 0.04 -3.58
CA PHE A 242 13.90 -0.73 -3.82
C PHE A 242 15.13 -0.05 -3.16
N VAL A 243 15.29 1.26 -3.32
CA VAL A 243 16.37 2.03 -2.67
C VAL A 243 16.27 1.97 -1.15
N LEU A 244 15.06 2.08 -0.60
CA LEU A 244 14.84 1.95 0.85
C LEU A 244 15.29 0.58 1.37
N ARG A 245 14.96 -0.49 0.64
CA ARG A 245 15.18 -1.87 1.07
C ARG A 245 16.61 -2.35 0.85
N GLU A 246 17.17 -2.08 -0.32
CA GLU A 246 18.46 -2.60 -0.78
C GLU A 246 19.61 -1.60 -0.58
N GLY A 247 19.29 -0.38 -0.16
CA GLY A 247 20.24 0.70 0.03
C GLY A 247 20.44 1.57 -1.21
N HIS A 248 21.20 2.64 -1.02
CA HIS A 248 21.49 3.60 -2.08
C HIS A 248 22.54 3.05 -3.06
N SER A 249 22.20 3.05 -4.35
CA SER A 249 23.15 2.76 -5.43
C SER A 249 22.93 3.71 -6.60
N LEU A 250 23.98 3.97 -7.36
CA LEU A 250 23.91 4.85 -8.54
C LEU A 250 22.90 4.31 -9.56
N VAL A 251 22.93 3.01 -9.83
CA VAL A 251 22.00 2.37 -10.77
C VAL A 251 20.54 2.56 -10.32
N ALA A 252 20.23 2.34 -9.05
CA ALA A 252 18.86 2.51 -8.56
C ALA A 252 18.38 3.95 -8.73
N TRP A 253 19.23 4.94 -8.43
CA TRP A 253 18.89 6.36 -8.61
C TRP A 253 18.80 6.78 -10.08
N LEU A 254 19.62 6.21 -10.97
CA LEU A 254 19.49 6.43 -12.42
C LEU A 254 18.14 5.90 -12.93
N VAL A 255 17.69 4.75 -12.45
CA VAL A 255 16.37 4.21 -12.81
C VAL A 255 15.24 5.05 -12.22
N VAL A 256 15.36 5.55 -10.98
CA VAL A 256 14.40 6.53 -10.42
C VAL A 256 14.36 7.79 -11.27
N GLY A 257 15.51 8.37 -11.63
CA GLY A 257 15.61 9.58 -12.44
C GLY A 257 15.01 9.40 -13.83
N MET A 258 15.32 8.29 -14.51
CA MET A 258 14.73 7.92 -15.80
C MET A 258 13.19 7.87 -15.71
N ASN A 259 12.66 7.18 -14.71
CA ASN A 259 11.22 7.09 -14.48
C ASN A 259 10.59 8.45 -14.15
N ALA A 260 11.25 9.29 -13.36
CA ALA A 260 10.76 10.62 -13.03
C ALA A 260 10.68 11.53 -14.27
N VAL A 261 11.68 11.47 -15.16
CA VAL A 261 11.67 12.21 -16.44
C VAL A 261 10.60 11.69 -17.38
N PHE A 262 10.48 10.36 -17.54
CA PHE A 262 9.44 9.75 -18.37
C PHE A 262 8.04 10.09 -17.85
N ALA A 263 7.85 10.06 -16.52
CA ALA A 263 6.61 10.44 -15.89
C ALA A 263 6.26 11.91 -16.10
N ALA A 264 7.23 12.83 -15.94
CA ALA A 264 7.01 14.25 -16.17
C ALA A 264 6.63 14.55 -17.63
N HIS A 265 7.31 13.90 -18.59
CA HIS A 265 6.98 14.02 -20.01
C HIS A 265 5.58 13.44 -20.31
N ALA A 266 5.25 12.26 -19.79
CA ALA A 266 3.94 11.65 -19.99
C ALA A 266 2.80 12.46 -19.35
N ALA A 267 3.02 13.00 -18.14
CA ALA A 267 2.06 13.83 -17.42
C ALA A 267 1.78 15.15 -18.15
N ASP A 268 2.82 15.77 -18.72
CA ASP A 268 2.73 16.98 -19.56
C ASP A 268 1.89 16.71 -20.82
N ARG A 269 2.15 15.61 -21.53
CA ARG A 269 1.33 15.19 -22.68
C ARG A 269 -0.12 14.91 -22.28
N ALA A 270 -0.34 14.31 -21.11
CA ALA A 270 -1.68 14.04 -20.58
C ALA A 270 -2.37 15.27 -19.97
N ALA A 271 -1.66 16.39 -19.79
CA ALA A 271 -2.22 17.62 -19.26
C ALA A 271 -3.18 18.27 -20.26
N VAL A 272 -2.94 18.11 -21.57
CA VAL A 272 -3.85 18.60 -22.62
C VAL A 272 -5.29 18.11 -22.39
N GLY A 273 -5.49 16.80 -22.26
CA GLY A 273 -6.83 16.25 -22.03
C GLY A 273 -7.40 16.42 -20.61
N ARG A 274 -6.57 16.74 -19.61
CA ARG A 274 -6.99 16.84 -18.19
C ARG A 274 -7.05 18.26 -17.64
N ILE A 275 -6.46 19.22 -18.33
CA ILE A 275 -6.44 20.62 -17.96
C ILE A 275 -7.01 21.44 -19.12
N ASP A 276 -6.37 21.43 -20.29
CA ASP A 276 -6.76 22.32 -21.39
C ASP A 276 -8.16 22.03 -21.94
N GLU A 277 -8.51 20.74 -22.08
CA GLU A 277 -9.79 20.34 -22.69
C GLU A 277 -10.98 20.39 -21.71
N ILE A 278 -10.72 20.27 -20.41
CA ILE A 278 -11.76 20.10 -19.38
C ILE A 278 -11.78 21.21 -18.32
N THR A 279 -10.97 22.24 -18.48
CA THR A 279 -10.96 23.44 -17.63
C THR A 279 -10.83 24.68 -18.53
N ALA A 280 -11.01 25.88 -17.97
CA ALA A 280 -10.75 27.14 -18.68
C ALA A 280 -9.26 27.59 -18.60
N VAL A 281 -8.35 26.68 -18.24
CA VAL A 281 -6.95 26.97 -17.94
C VAL A 281 -6.07 26.27 -18.97
N GLU A 282 -5.13 27.00 -19.56
CA GLU A 282 -4.05 26.41 -20.34
C GLU A 282 -2.94 25.92 -19.40
N HIS A 283 -2.52 24.67 -19.55
CA HIS A 283 -1.45 24.12 -18.73
C HIS A 283 -0.10 24.74 -19.07
N SER A 284 0.75 24.82 -18.05
CA SER A 284 2.14 25.24 -18.14
C SER A 284 3.04 24.03 -17.99
N SER A 285 3.75 23.66 -19.05
CA SER A 285 4.67 22.51 -19.01
C SER A 285 5.69 22.58 -17.88
N PRO A 286 6.36 23.72 -17.61
CA PRO A 286 7.25 23.83 -16.45
C PRO A 286 6.58 23.49 -15.12
N VAL A 287 5.31 23.86 -14.93
CA VAL A 287 4.56 23.56 -13.70
C VAL A 287 4.25 22.07 -13.61
N VAL A 288 3.78 21.44 -14.71
CA VAL A 288 3.49 20.00 -14.73
C VAL A 288 4.76 19.19 -14.44
N TRP A 289 5.88 19.56 -15.06
CA TRP A 289 7.17 18.93 -14.79
C TRP A 289 7.61 19.11 -13.35
N LEU A 290 7.56 20.34 -12.82
CA LEU A 290 7.94 20.64 -11.44
C LEU A 290 7.12 19.84 -10.44
N VAL A 291 5.80 19.80 -10.59
CA VAL A 291 4.89 19.09 -9.69
C VAL A 291 5.12 17.57 -9.78
N THR A 292 5.27 17.03 -10.98
CA THR A 292 5.48 15.59 -11.18
C THR A 292 6.81 15.13 -10.60
N LEU A 293 7.91 15.85 -10.86
CA LEU A 293 9.21 15.58 -10.24
C LEU A 293 9.16 15.79 -8.72
N GLY A 294 8.40 16.79 -8.27
CA GLY A 294 8.11 17.05 -6.86
C GLY A 294 7.44 15.85 -6.18
N CYS A 295 6.53 15.15 -6.84
CA CYS A 295 5.91 13.93 -6.30
C CYS A 295 6.96 12.87 -5.94
N PHE A 296 7.93 12.61 -6.82
CA PHE A 296 9.04 11.68 -6.55
C PHE A 296 9.92 12.17 -5.41
N ALA A 297 10.29 13.45 -5.41
CA ALA A 297 11.12 14.05 -4.37
C ALA A 297 10.44 13.97 -2.99
N VAL A 298 9.12 14.22 -2.92
CA VAL A 298 8.34 14.16 -1.68
C VAL A 298 8.20 12.73 -1.19
N VAL A 299 7.92 11.74 -2.07
CA VAL A 299 7.93 10.32 -1.65
C VAL A 299 9.31 9.93 -1.14
N ALA A 300 10.38 10.23 -1.88
CA ALA A 300 11.75 9.94 -1.47
C ALA A 300 12.09 10.57 -0.12
N ALA A 301 11.75 11.84 0.10
CA ALA A 301 11.95 12.53 1.37
C ALA A 301 11.14 11.86 2.49
N ALA A 302 9.86 11.55 2.25
CA ALA A 302 8.98 10.94 3.25
C ALA A 302 9.43 9.52 3.67
N THR A 303 10.09 8.76 2.79
CA THR A 303 10.43 7.35 3.04
C THR A 303 11.91 7.11 3.35
N LEU A 304 12.81 7.91 2.78
CA LEU A 304 14.27 7.71 2.88
C LEU A 304 14.92 8.60 3.96
N THR A 305 14.19 9.55 4.52
CA THR A 305 14.67 10.41 5.63
C THR A 305 14.00 10.04 6.95
N ARG A 306 14.36 10.74 8.04
CA ARG A 306 13.75 10.59 9.36
C ARG A 306 12.25 10.91 9.40
N LEU A 307 11.69 11.52 8.36
CA LEU A 307 10.24 11.73 8.25
C LEU A 307 9.44 10.42 8.33
N ARG A 308 10.02 9.29 7.91
CA ARG A 308 9.37 7.98 8.03
C ARG A 308 9.04 7.58 9.47
N GLU A 309 9.74 8.15 10.45
CA GLU A 309 9.58 7.86 11.87
C GLU A 309 8.44 8.65 12.51
N VAL A 310 7.79 9.56 11.76
CA VAL A 310 6.65 10.34 12.27
C VAL A 310 5.46 9.41 12.57
N ARG A 311 5.08 9.34 13.85
CA ARG A 311 4.01 8.46 14.35
C ARG A 311 2.69 9.19 14.63
N TRP A 312 2.43 10.35 14.03
CA TRP A 312 1.19 11.08 14.32
C TRP A 312 -0.05 10.25 13.91
N ARG A 313 -0.90 9.91 14.89
CA ARG A 313 -2.01 8.94 14.73
C ARG A 313 -3.08 9.43 13.74
N TRP A 314 -3.27 10.75 13.64
CA TRP A 314 -4.22 11.34 12.71
C TRP A 314 -3.87 11.10 11.25
N LEU A 315 -2.59 10.96 10.90
CA LEU A 315 -2.18 10.64 9.53
C LEU A 315 -2.73 9.28 9.08
N THR A 316 -2.79 8.30 9.99
CA THR A 316 -3.39 6.99 9.71
C THR A 316 -4.89 7.10 9.47
N VAL A 317 -5.60 7.99 10.19
CA VAL A 317 -7.02 8.25 9.97
C VAL A 317 -7.23 8.92 8.61
N LEU A 318 -6.42 9.93 8.28
CA LEU A 318 -6.48 10.62 6.99
C LEU A 318 -6.24 9.66 5.81
N GLY A 319 -5.22 8.81 5.89
CA GLY A 319 -4.96 7.83 4.83
C GLY A 319 -6.07 6.78 4.70
N ALA A 320 -6.75 6.43 5.80
CA ALA A 320 -7.89 5.53 5.75
C ALA A 320 -9.12 6.17 5.09
N LEU A 321 -9.27 7.50 5.18
CA LEU A 321 -10.35 8.24 4.51
C LEU A 321 -10.07 8.53 3.05
N THR A 322 -8.81 8.45 2.60
CA THR A 322 -8.44 8.79 1.22
C THR A 322 -9.21 8.00 0.18
N TYR A 323 -9.30 6.67 0.35
CA TYR A 323 -9.97 5.83 -0.64
C TYR A 323 -11.50 6.04 -0.67
N PRO A 324 -12.21 6.00 0.47
CA PRO A 324 -13.63 6.36 0.50
C PRO A 324 -13.95 7.77 -0.02
N LEU A 325 -13.12 8.77 0.28
CA LEU A 325 -13.30 10.13 -0.25
C LEU A 325 -13.21 10.14 -1.77
N TYR A 326 -12.22 9.42 -2.32
CA TYR A 326 -12.06 9.28 -3.76
C TYR A 326 -13.31 8.68 -4.41
N LEU A 327 -13.98 7.72 -3.76
CA LEU A 327 -15.14 7.03 -4.34
C LEU A 327 -16.43 7.84 -4.37
N VAL A 328 -16.57 8.88 -3.54
CA VAL A 328 -17.86 9.57 -3.35
C VAL A 328 -17.83 11.05 -3.67
N HIS A 329 -16.65 11.67 -3.78
CA HIS A 329 -16.56 13.13 -3.82
C HIS A 329 -17.20 13.79 -5.05
N GLU A 330 -17.12 13.17 -6.24
CA GLU A 330 -17.45 13.86 -7.49
C GLU A 330 -18.96 14.12 -7.61
N PHE A 331 -19.81 13.10 -7.77
CA PHE A 331 -21.25 13.37 -7.92
C PHE A 331 -21.93 13.85 -6.64
N TRP A 332 -21.59 13.32 -5.45
CA TRP A 332 -22.19 13.81 -4.20
C TRP A 332 -21.77 15.25 -3.88
N GLY A 333 -20.52 15.61 -4.16
CA GLY A 333 -20.05 16.98 -3.99
C GLY A 333 -20.76 17.94 -4.93
N ARG A 334 -20.87 17.56 -6.22
CA ARG A 334 -21.61 18.33 -7.23
C ARG A 334 -23.09 18.48 -6.88
N TYR A 335 -23.72 17.44 -6.35
CA TYR A 335 -25.11 17.50 -5.88
C TYR A 335 -25.29 18.53 -4.74
N VAL A 336 -24.39 18.51 -3.75
CA VAL A 336 -24.42 19.51 -2.66
C VAL A 336 -24.21 20.92 -3.19
N ILE A 337 -23.32 21.11 -4.16
CA ILE A 337 -23.10 22.40 -4.83
C ILE A 337 -24.40 22.85 -5.51
N HIS A 338 -24.95 22.00 -6.37
CA HIS A 338 -26.20 22.26 -7.11
C HIS A 338 -27.35 22.71 -6.20
N LEU A 339 -27.54 22.03 -5.07
CA LEU A 339 -28.61 22.35 -4.12
C LEU A 339 -28.43 23.68 -3.39
N LEU A 340 -27.18 24.05 -3.08
CA LEU A 340 -26.91 25.18 -2.16
C LEU A 340 -26.49 26.46 -2.88
N THR A 341 -25.99 26.38 -4.10
CA THR A 341 -25.61 27.55 -4.91
C THR A 341 -26.73 28.59 -5.06
N PRO A 342 -28.02 28.24 -5.19
CA PRO A 342 -29.08 29.25 -5.25
C PRO A 342 -29.27 30.05 -3.95
N ALA A 343 -28.78 29.57 -2.81
CA ALA A 343 -29.12 30.12 -1.49
C ALA A 343 -27.92 30.67 -0.69
N LEU A 344 -26.69 30.27 -1.03
CA LEU A 344 -25.49 30.57 -0.24
C LEU A 344 -24.34 31.07 -1.13
N PRO A 345 -23.42 31.89 -0.58
CA PRO A 345 -22.24 32.33 -1.32
C PRO A 345 -21.29 31.17 -1.62
N GLU A 346 -20.53 31.30 -2.70
CA GLU A 346 -19.78 30.22 -3.35
C GLU A 346 -18.76 29.53 -2.43
N TYR A 347 -18.04 30.30 -1.61
CA TYR A 347 -17.07 29.74 -0.67
C TYR A 347 -17.72 29.01 0.52
N ALA A 348 -18.93 29.43 0.92
CA ALA A 348 -19.68 28.72 1.95
C ALA A 348 -20.19 27.37 1.39
N VAL A 349 -20.72 27.37 0.18
CA VAL A 349 -21.14 26.16 -0.54
C VAL A 349 -19.95 25.21 -0.72
N LEU A 350 -18.79 25.71 -1.15
CA LEU A 350 -17.56 24.92 -1.29
C LEU A 350 -17.15 24.26 0.04
N GLY A 351 -17.15 25.03 1.12
CA GLY A 351 -16.85 24.51 2.46
C GLY A 351 -17.82 23.42 2.91
N ILE A 352 -19.12 23.60 2.65
CA ILE A 352 -20.16 22.61 2.96
C ILE A 352 -20.00 21.35 2.11
N ALA A 353 -19.74 21.48 0.80
CA ALA A 353 -19.54 20.35 -0.11
C ALA A 353 -18.30 19.52 0.28
N LEU A 354 -17.20 20.17 0.64
CA LEU A 354 -16.00 19.51 1.17
C LEU A 354 -16.29 18.78 2.48
N ALA A 355 -16.98 19.44 3.43
CA ALA A 355 -17.34 18.82 4.70
C ALA A 355 -18.28 17.62 4.50
N ALA A 356 -19.27 17.74 3.63
CA ALA A 356 -20.25 16.68 3.33
C ALA A 356 -19.58 15.45 2.70
N THR A 357 -18.66 15.65 1.75
CA THR A 357 -17.96 14.54 1.09
C THR A 357 -16.97 13.85 2.01
N VAL A 358 -16.26 14.60 2.88
CA VAL A 358 -15.43 14.01 3.95
C VAL A 358 -16.28 13.25 4.97
N ALA A 359 -17.45 13.77 5.35
CA ALA A 359 -18.37 13.08 6.26
C ALA A 359 -18.92 11.79 5.63
N LEU A 360 -19.29 11.81 4.36
CA LEU A 360 -19.74 10.63 3.62
C LEU A 360 -18.63 9.59 3.50
N ALA A 361 -17.41 10.01 3.16
CA ALA A 361 -16.21 9.17 3.15
C ALA A 361 -15.97 8.50 4.51
N TRP A 362 -16.13 9.25 5.61
CA TRP A 362 -16.03 8.73 6.95
C TRP A 362 -17.13 7.70 7.27
N GLY A 363 -18.36 7.95 6.81
CA GLY A 363 -19.46 6.99 6.89
C GLY A 363 -19.13 5.66 6.19
N VAL A 364 -18.70 5.72 4.92
CA VAL A 364 -18.26 4.53 4.15
C VAL A 364 -17.13 3.80 4.86
N HIS A 365 -16.12 4.52 5.35
CA HIS A 365 -15.00 3.93 6.07
C HIS A 365 -15.45 3.19 7.34
N ARG A 366 -16.29 3.82 8.17
CA ARG A 366 -16.70 3.28 9.47
C ARG A 366 -17.72 2.15 9.34
N LEU A 367 -18.69 2.30 8.44
CA LEU A 367 -19.84 1.41 8.32
C LEU A 367 -19.58 0.24 7.35
N VAL A 368 -18.69 0.40 6.37
CA VAL A 368 -18.45 -0.62 5.35
C VAL A 368 -17.01 -1.11 5.38
N GLU A 369 -16.04 -0.23 5.17
CA GLU A 369 -14.65 -0.66 5.01
C GLU A 369 -14.12 -1.36 6.27
N ARG A 370 -14.26 -0.73 7.44
CA ARG A 370 -13.77 -1.26 8.72
C ARG A 370 -14.35 -2.64 9.08
N PRO A 371 -15.67 -2.90 8.98
CA PRO A 371 -16.23 -4.22 9.29
C PRO A 371 -15.98 -5.29 8.22
N PHE A 372 -16.00 -4.93 6.92
CA PHE A 372 -16.01 -5.92 5.85
C PHE A 372 -14.64 -6.20 5.22
N ALA A 373 -13.71 -5.23 5.17
CA ALA A 373 -12.41 -5.40 4.52
C ALA A 373 -11.61 -6.59 5.08
N GLY A 374 -11.49 -6.68 6.41
CA GLY A 374 -10.78 -7.76 7.07
C GLY A 374 -11.50 -9.11 6.99
N ARG A 375 -12.82 -9.13 6.82
CA ARG A 375 -13.60 -10.36 6.63
C ARG A 375 -13.41 -10.89 5.22
N LEU A 376 -13.61 -10.04 4.21
CA LEU A 376 -13.44 -10.39 2.79
C LEU A 376 -12.03 -10.89 2.50
N ARG A 377 -11.00 -10.19 2.99
CA ARG A 377 -9.60 -10.64 2.87
C ARG A 377 -9.40 -12.04 3.44
N ARG A 378 -9.91 -12.33 4.64
CA ARG A 378 -9.74 -13.64 5.29
C ARG A 378 -10.45 -14.75 4.54
N THR A 379 -11.65 -14.49 4.03
CA THR A 379 -12.41 -15.46 3.24
C THR A 379 -11.66 -15.79 1.95
N ILE A 380 -11.29 -14.79 1.16
CA ILE A 380 -10.57 -15.01 -0.11
C ILE A 380 -9.24 -15.73 0.11
N LEU A 381 -8.50 -15.36 1.16
CA LEU A 381 -7.24 -16.01 1.46
C LEU A 381 -7.42 -17.51 1.74
N ARG A 382 -8.46 -17.90 2.48
CA ARG A 382 -8.76 -19.30 2.77
C ARG A 382 -9.09 -20.07 1.49
N GLU A 383 -9.99 -19.53 0.66
CA GLU A 383 -10.38 -20.15 -0.60
C GLU A 383 -9.18 -20.35 -1.54
N LEU A 384 -8.32 -19.33 -1.68
CA LEU A 384 -7.11 -19.44 -2.52
C LEU A 384 -6.12 -20.47 -1.98
N GLN A 385 -5.96 -20.57 -0.66
CA GLN A 385 -5.09 -21.57 -0.03
C GLN A 385 -5.64 -22.98 -0.17
N ASP A 386 -6.95 -23.16 -0.06
CA ASP A 386 -7.59 -24.47 -0.21
C ASP A 386 -7.52 -24.94 -1.67
N LEU A 387 -7.75 -24.06 -2.65
CA LEU A 387 -7.52 -24.36 -4.07
C LEU A 387 -6.09 -24.80 -4.36
N GLN A 388 -5.09 -24.11 -3.77
CA GLN A 388 -3.68 -24.49 -3.92
C GLN A 388 -3.39 -25.89 -3.35
N ARG A 389 -4.05 -26.27 -2.25
CA ARG A 389 -3.90 -27.62 -1.65
C ARG A 389 -4.50 -28.71 -2.52
N THR A 390 -5.67 -28.49 -3.12
CA THR A 390 -6.33 -29.47 -4.00
C THR A 390 -5.65 -29.63 -5.36
N THR A 391 -4.97 -28.58 -5.84
CA THR A 391 -4.32 -28.59 -7.16
C THR A 391 -2.84 -28.97 -7.09
N ALA A 392 -2.25 -29.02 -5.89
CA ALA A 392 -0.91 -29.53 -5.71
C ALA A 392 -0.88 -31.01 -6.16
N PRO A 393 0.04 -31.41 -7.06
CA PRO A 393 0.14 -32.80 -7.46
C PRO A 393 0.35 -33.63 -6.19
N VAL A 394 -0.38 -34.74 -6.07
CA VAL A 394 -0.12 -35.77 -5.06
C VAL A 394 1.29 -36.29 -5.35
N GLY A 395 2.29 -35.61 -4.79
CA GLY A 395 3.68 -35.97 -4.93
C GLY A 395 3.89 -37.28 -4.20
N THR A 396 4.12 -38.33 -4.98
CA THR A 396 4.89 -39.54 -4.65
C THR A 396 5.11 -39.71 -3.16
N ALA A 397 4.31 -40.60 -2.57
CA ALA A 397 4.57 -41.13 -1.24
C ALA A 397 6.08 -41.41 -1.10
N PRO A 398 6.73 -41.00 0.00
CA PRO A 398 8.12 -41.32 0.21
C PRO A 398 8.25 -42.84 0.13
N VAL A 399 8.98 -43.33 -0.86
CA VAL A 399 9.37 -44.74 -0.94
C VAL A 399 10.03 -45.04 0.40
N GLY A 400 9.36 -45.89 1.18
CA GLY A 400 9.80 -46.25 2.51
C GLY A 400 11.24 -46.73 2.47
N SER A 401 12.10 -46.08 3.26
CA SER A 401 13.41 -46.62 3.58
C SER A 401 13.20 -48.00 4.22
N PRO A 402 13.96 -49.05 3.82
CA PRO A 402 13.72 -50.39 4.33
C PRO A 402 13.92 -50.45 5.84
N ALA A 403 13.00 -51.14 6.50
CA ALA A 403 12.94 -51.32 7.94
C ALA A 403 14.32 -51.69 8.52
N ALA A 404 14.84 -50.84 9.40
CA ALA A 404 15.98 -51.18 10.25
C ALA A 404 15.59 -52.33 11.18
N GLY A 405 16.42 -53.36 11.19
CA GLY A 405 16.23 -54.62 11.90
C GLY A 405 15.93 -54.45 13.39
N ARG A 406 14.84 -55.10 13.78
CA ARG A 406 14.49 -55.68 15.08
C ARG A 406 15.68 -55.83 16.05
N ALA A 407 15.78 -54.93 17.04
CA ALA A 407 16.59 -55.17 18.24
C ALA A 407 15.77 -55.99 19.25
N VAL A 408 16.21 -57.22 19.48
CA VAL A 408 15.68 -58.16 20.48
C VAL A 408 16.03 -57.64 21.88
N ARG A 409 15.02 -57.49 22.76
CA ARG A 409 15.22 -57.30 24.20
C ARG A 409 15.46 -58.66 24.88
N PRO A 410 16.40 -58.80 25.82
CA PRO A 410 16.45 -59.98 26.68
C PRO A 410 15.49 -59.83 27.88
N PRO A 411 14.99 -60.94 28.44
CA PRO A 411 14.08 -60.90 29.59
C PRO A 411 14.84 -60.85 30.92
N HIS A 412 14.22 -60.22 31.92
CA HIS A 412 14.66 -60.24 33.32
C HIS A 412 14.15 -61.48 34.05
N GLY A 413 14.98 -62.06 34.93
CA GLY A 413 14.51 -62.79 36.13
C GLY A 413 15.48 -63.84 36.70
N LEU A 414 15.57 -63.86 38.05
CA LEU A 414 16.25 -64.80 38.97
C LEU A 414 17.76 -64.51 39.18
N GLY A 415 18.37 -64.40 40.38
CA GLY A 415 17.97 -64.54 41.78
C GLY A 415 19.23 -64.87 42.62
N THR A 416 19.31 -64.39 43.87
CA THR A 416 20.23 -64.79 44.99
C THR A 416 21.63 -64.11 45.10
N PRO A 417 22.32 -64.12 46.27
CA PRO A 417 22.53 -62.92 47.11
C PRO A 417 24.02 -62.65 47.49
N GLY A 418 24.34 -61.48 48.08
CA GLY A 418 25.64 -61.34 48.76
C GLY A 418 26.13 -59.93 49.11
N CYS A 419 26.21 -59.70 50.43
CA CYS A 419 27.25 -58.95 51.16
C CYS A 419 27.41 -57.41 51.05
N HIS A 420 27.01 -56.78 52.17
CA HIS A 420 27.74 -55.78 52.98
C HIS A 420 28.17 -54.41 52.43
N GLY A 421 27.77 -53.36 53.18
CA GLY A 421 28.54 -52.11 53.27
C GLY A 421 27.78 -50.86 53.73
N THR A 422 27.49 -50.77 55.05
CA THR A 422 27.52 -49.56 55.94
C THR A 422 26.96 -48.20 55.48
N ARG A 423 25.90 -47.71 56.18
CA ARG A 423 25.85 -46.55 57.14
C ARG A 423 26.26 -45.19 56.53
N THR A 424 25.47 -44.12 56.58
CA THR A 424 25.01 -43.34 57.76
C THR A 424 23.85 -42.39 57.36
N ALA A 425 22.73 -42.39 58.10
CA ALA A 425 22.34 -41.43 59.15
C ALA A 425 21.74 -40.07 58.66
N SER A 426 20.49 -39.89 59.07
CA SER A 426 19.60 -38.70 59.09
C SER A 426 20.09 -37.64 60.12
N PRO A 427 19.33 -36.62 60.60
CA PRO A 427 17.97 -36.11 60.23
C PRO A 427 17.79 -34.57 60.29
N ALA A 428 16.52 -34.15 60.18
CA ALA A 428 15.88 -32.96 60.78
C ALA A 428 16.02 -31.64 60.01
N GLY A 429 14.99 -30.80 59.86
CA GLY A 429 13.65 -30.78 60.43
C GLY A 429 13.20 -29.33 60.66
N VAL A 430 11.88 -29.08 60.61
CA VAL A 430 11.17 -27.87 61.08
C VAL A 430 11.32 -26.63 60.17
N GLY A 431 10.29 -25.88 59.77
CA GLY A 431 8.85 -25.88 60.05
C GLY A 431 8.25 -24.49 59.74
N ARG A 432 6.94 -24.49 59.44
CA ARG A 432 5.96 -23.39 59.60
C ARG A 432 5.97 -22.17 58.64
N ASP A 433 4.98 -22.21 57.73
CA ASP A 433 3.90 -21.21 57.43
C ASP A 433 3.56 -20.24 58.60
N PRO A 434 2.88 -19.05 58.45
CA PRO A 434 1.83 -18.74 57.44
C PRO A 434 1.60 -17.25 57.00
N ARG A 435 0.66 -17.08 56.04
CA ARG A 435 -0.37 -16.00 55.85
C ARG A 435 -0.02 -14.55 55.42
N ALA A 436 -0.74 -14.12 54.36
CA ALA A 436 -1.50 -12.85 54.16
C ALA A 436 -0.67 -11.53 54.05
N SER A 437 -0.99 -10.47 53.31
CA SER A 437 -2.21 -9.92 52.66
C SER A 437 -1.82 -8.64 51.88
N THR A 438 -2.47 -8.39 50.74
CA THR A 438 -3.07 -7.11 50.27
C THR A 438 -2.28 -5.77 50.26
N LEU A 439 -2.29 -5.07 49.10
CA LEU A 439 -2.41 -3.60 48.84
C LEU A 439 -2.06 -3.38 47.35
N ALA A 440 -2.93 -2.97 46.41
CA ALA A 440 -3.80 -1.80 46.23
C ALA A 440 -3.07 -0.46 45.98
N ARG A 441 -3.15 -0.02 44.71
CA ARG A 441 -3.23 1.36 44.15
C ARG A 441 -2.14 2.40 44.50
N SER A 442 -1.49 2.89 43.45
CA SER A 442 -1.53 4.30 43.01
C SER A 442 -1.38 4.39 41.50
#